data_AF-A0A7J7Y8K1-F1
#
_entry.id   AF-A0A7J7Y8K1-F1
#
_cell.length_a   1.000
_cell.length_b   1.000
_cell.length_c   1.000
_cell.angle_alpha   90.00
_cell.angle_beta   90.00
_cell.angle_gamma   90.00
#
_symmetry.space_group_name_H-M   'P 1'
#
loop_
_entity.id
_entity.type
_entity.pdbx_description
1 polymer ?
#
loop_
_entity_poly.entity_id
_entity_poly.type
_entity_poly.pdbx_seq_one_letter_code
_entity_poly.pdbx_strand_id
1 'polypeptide(L)'
;MTSVTRSETAEELSKSISVDLAESKRLGSLLLSSFQFSVQKLEPFLKGTEGFSLESFRAKASSLSEELKHFADRLESNGTLQKCFEVSEGKASDLSLEASVAEMKEYITKFSLERQTWDQLLLHYQKEAEEILSRGSTETKMTEVEPTAYLGSSQNEVLNTKPDYQKILQSQNKVFDCMELVMDELQGSVKQLHAFMDESTQCFQKMSVQLSKRSAQQLDSSPARKLLKLQLQNLPTAHCSKSCQ
;
A
#
# COMPACT_ATOMS: atom_id res chain seq x y z
N MET A 1 -48.59 -60.62 24.02
CA MET A 1 -48.91 -59.41 23.24
C MET A 1 -49.89 -58.56 24.04
N THR A 2 -49.42 -57.50 24.70
CA THR A 2 -50.28 -56.53 25.41
C THR A 2 -49.60 -55.16 25.40
N SER A 3 -49.31 -54.66 24.22
CA SER A 3 -49.03 -53.24 24.00
C SER A 3 -50.37 -52.50 23.87
N VAL A 4 -51.06 -52.35 25.00
CA VAL A 4 -52.27 -51.52 25.10
C VAL A 4 -51.81 -50.10 25.42
N THR A 5 -51.83 -49.25 24.38
CA THR A 5 -52.17 -47.81 24.42
C THR A 5 -51.78 -47.06 25.70
N ARG A 6 -50.48 -46.92 25.97
CA ARG A 6 -49.99 -46.25 27.20
C ARG A 6 -50.09 -44.73 27.17
N SER A 7 -50.19 -44.10 25.99
CA SER A 7 -50.18 -42.63 25.85
C SER A 7 -51.55 -42.00 25.58
N GLU A 8 -52.46 -42.66 24.86
CA GLU A 8 -53.73 -42.04 24.44
C GLU A 8 -54.65 -41.73 25.63
N THR A 9 -54.74 -42.61 26.63
CA THR A 9 -55.66 -42.43 27.76
C THR A 9 -55.20 -41.38 28.79
N ALA A 10 -53.89 -41.09 28.86
CA ALA A 10 -53.36 -40.13 29.84
C ALA A 10 -53.53 -38.68 29.37
N GLU A 11 -53.39 -38.42 28.07
CA GLU A 11 -53.70 -37.12 27.46
C GLU A 11 -55.20 -36.83 27.41
N GLU A 12 -56.03 -37.88 27.32
CA GLU A 12 -57.49 -37.73 27.39
C GLU A 12 -57.95 -37.17 28.74
N LEU A 13 -57.26 -37.48 29.85
CA LEU A 13 -57.61 -36.94 31.17
C LEU A 13 -57.43 -35.42 31.23
N SER A 14 -56.36 -34.86 30.64
CA SER A 14 -56.16 -33.41 30.63
C SER A 14 -57.11 -32.69 29.66
N LYS A 15 -57.53 -33.36 28.58
CA LYS A 15 -58.52 -32.87 27.60
C LYS A 15 -59.97 -32.96 28.10
N SER A 16 -60.28 -33.93 28.98
CA SER A 16 -61.61 -34.13 29.56
C SER A 16 -62.01 -33.08 30.60
N ILE A 17 -61.06 -32.27 31.05
CA ILE A 17 -61.26 -31.22 32.06
C ILE A 17 -61.60 -29.92 31.34
N SER A 18 -62.68 -29.27 31.75
CA SER A 18 -63.14 -28.03 31.12
C SER A 18 -62.06 -26.93 31.16
N VAL A 19 -61.90 -26.26 30.02
CA VAL A 19 -60.94 -25.17 29.80
C VAL A 19 -61.44 -23.86 30.43
N ASP A 20 -62.73 -23.76 30.74
CA ASP A 20 -63.37 -22.55 31.29
C ASP A 20 -63.09 -22.35 32.79
N LEU A 21 -62.45 -23.32 33.46
CA LEU A 21 -62.07 -23.21 34.87
C LEU A 21 -60.65 -22.61 35.02
N ALA A 22 -60.43 -21.91 36.14
CA ALA A 22 -59.11 -21.42 36.53
C ALA A 22 -58.06 -22.55 36.57
N GLU A 23 -56.81 -22.26 36.20
CA GLU A 23 -55.74 -23.27 36.07
C GLU A 23 -55.49 -24.07 37.36
N SER A 24 -55.66 -23.43 38.52
CA SER A 24 -55.62 -24.09 39.83
C SER A 24 -56.75 -25.11 40.02
N LYS A 25 -57.98 -24.79 39.62
CA LYS A 25 -59.14 -25.71 39.63
C LYS A 25 -58.97 -26.84 38.63
N ARG A 26 -58.37 -26.56 37.47
CA ARG A 26 -58.04 -27.57 36.46
C ARG A 26 -57.01 -28.55 36.99
N LEU A 27 -56.00 -28.08 37.73
CA LEU A 27 -55.01 -28.95 38.39
C LEU A 27 -55.63 -29.81 39.49
N GLY A 28 -56.50 -29.25 40.34
CA GLY A 28 -57.24 -30.02 41.35
C GLY A 28 -58.13 -31.10 40.74
N SER A 29 -58.85 -30.76 39.67
CA SER A 29 -59.66 -31.72 38.91
C SER A 29 -58.80 -32.79 38.23
N LEU A 30 -57.61 -32.42 37.73
CA LEU A 30 -56.67 -33.36 37.12
C LEU A 30 -56.12 -34.35 38.13
N LEU A 31 -55.81 -33.93 39.36
CA LEU A 31 -55.38 -34.83 40.43
C LEU A 31 -56.47 -35.85 40.77
N LEU A 32 -57.72 -35.40 40.88
CA LEU A 32 -58.87 -36.28 41.15
C LEU A 32 -59.10 -37.28 40.02
N SER A 33 -59.14 -36.82 38.77
CA SER A 33 -59.29 -37.67 37.58
C SER A 33 -58.13 -38.65 37.42
N SER A 34 -56.90 -38.23 37.75
CA SER A 34 -55.71 -39.11 37.74
C SER A 34 -55.80 -40.20 38.81
N PHE A 35 -56.32 -39.88 39.99
CA PHE A 35 -56.55 -40.85 41.06
C PHE A 35 -57.61 -41.87 40.65
N GLN A 36 -58.76 -41.41 40.14
CA GLN A 36 -59.83 -42.30 39.66
C GLN A 36 -59.37 -43.18 38.51
N PHE A 37 -58.60 -42.64 37.57
CA PHE A 37 -58.00 -43.41 36.49
C PHE A 37 -57.04 -44.48 37.01
N SER A 38 -56.22 -44.15 38.03
CA SER A 38 -55.30 -45.11 38.66
C SER A 38 -56.05 -46.23 39.38
N VAL A 39 -57.15 -45.93 40.06
CA VAL A 39 -58.04 -46.91 40.71
C VAL A 39 -58.66 -47.85 39.66
N GLN A 40 -59.21 -47.30 38.57
CA GLN A 40 -59.78 -48.09 37.48
C GLN A 40 -58.74 -48.96 36.77
N LYS A 41 -57.49 -48.50 36.70
CA LYS A 41 -56.38 -49.27 36.13
C LYS A 41 -55.90 -50.38 37.06
N LEU A 42 -55.97 -50.18 38.38
CA LEU A 42 -55.56 -51.16 39.39
C LEU A 42 -56.63 -52.25 39.62
N GLU A 43 -57.91 -51.90 39.49
CA GLU A 43 -59.04 -52.79 39.76
C GLU A 43 -59.00 -54.15 39.01
N PRO A 44 -58.66 -54.24 37.70
CA PRO A 44 -58.58 -55.51 36.99
C PRO A 44 -57.49 -56.45 37.51
N PHE A 45 -56.40 -55.92 38.08
CA PHE A 45 -55.29 -56.72 38.61
C PHE A 45 -55.61 -57.34 39.97
N LEU A 46 -56.59 -56.79 40.69
CA LEU A 46 -56.99 -57.23 42.03
C LEU A 46 -58.14 -58.25 42.02
N LYS A 47 -58.75 -58.52 40.85
CA LYS A 47 -59.90 -59.43 40.69
C LYS A 47 -59.58 -60.93 40.96
N GLY A 48 -58.33 -61.29 41.22
CA GLY A 48 -57.89 -62.69 41.37
C GLY A 48 -57.07 -63.00 42.63
N THR A 49 -56.92 -62.06 43.56
CA THR A 49 -56.11 -62.24 44.78
C THR A 49 -56.94 -62.82 45.93
N GLU A 50 -56.51 -63.96 46.49
CA GLU A 50 -57.12 -64.56 47.68
C GLU A 50 -57.08 -63.58 48.87
N GLY A 51 -58.26 -63.34 49.47
CA GLY A 51 -58.41 -62.44 50.62
C GLY A 51 -58.86 -61.01 50.32
N PHE A 52 -58.98 -60.61 49.05
CA PHE A 52 -59.46 -59.26 48.67
C PHE A 52 -60.92 -59.27 48.23
N SER A 53 -61.78 -58.49 48.91
CA SER A 53 -63.14 -58.22 48.45
C SER A 53 -63.19 -56.95 47.61
N LEU A 54 -63.62 -57.09 46.35
CA LEU A 54 -63.71 -55.98 45.39
C LEU A 54 -64.67 -54.87 45.86
N GLU A 55 -65.71 -55.24 46.61
CA GLU A 55 -66.67 -54.31 47.20
C GLU A 55 -66.03 -53.43 48.28
N SER A 56 -65.16 -53.98 49.14
CA SER A 56 -64.44 -53.19 50.14
C SER A 56 -63.39 -52.28 49.49
N PHE A 57 -62.74 -52.73 48.43
CA PHE A 57 -61.81 -51.91 47.65
C PHE A 57 -62.51 -50.73 46.99
N ARG A 58 -63.66 -50.95 46.33
CA ARG A 58 -64.46 -49.86 45.76
C ARG A 58 -64.98 -48.90 46.83
N ALA A 59 -65.44 -49.41 47.98
CA ALA A 59 -65.86 -48.56 49.09
C ALA A 59 -64.72 -47.68 49.64
N LYS A 60 -63.51 -48.26 49.78
CA LYS A 60 -62.31 -47.51 50.20
C LYS A 60 -61.85 -46.52 49.13
N ALA A 61 -61.87 -46.90 47.86
CA ALA A 61 -61.50 -46.01 46.76
C ALA A 61 -62.46 -44.83 46.64
N SER A 62 -63.78 -45.04 46.78
CA SER A 62 -64.77 -43.96 46.80
C SER A 62 -64.60 -43.05 48.03
N SER A 63 -64.37 -43.62 49.21
CA SER A 63 -64.09 -42.84 50.43
C SER A 63 -62.84 -41.96 50.28
N LEU A 64 -61.75 -42.53 49.73
CA LEU A 64 -60.50 -41.80 49.49
C LEU A 64 -60.64 -40.79 48.35
N SER A 65 -61.46 -41.06 47.34
CA SER A 65 -61.74 -40.10 46.26
C SER A 65 -62.50 -38.88 46.78
N GLU A 66 -63.50 -39.06 47.65
CA GLU A 66 -64.21 -37.94 48.28
C GLU A 66 -63.33 -37.16 49.26
N GLU A 67 -62.47 -37.87 50.00
CA GLU A 67 -61.48 -37.24 50.86
C GLU A 67 -60.47 -36.41 50.03
N LEU A 68 -59.94 -36.99 48.95
CA LEU A 68 -59.03 -36.30 48.02
C LEU A 68 -59.69 -35.07 47.36
N LYS A 69 -60.99 -35.15 47.05
CA LYS A 69 -61.76 -34.00 46.55
C LYS A 69 -61.83 -32.88 47.59
N HIS A 70 -62.19 -33.20 48.83
CA HIS A 70 -62.17 -32.23 49.93
C HIS A 70 -60.77 -31.66 50.19
N PHE A 71 -59.72 -32.47 50.07
CA PHE A 71 -58.34 -32.01 50.15
C PHE A 71 -58.00 -31.06 49.00
N ALA A 72 -58.37 -31.39 47.76
CA ALA A 72 -58.13 -30.53 46.60
C ALA A 72 -58.83 -29.16 46.75
N ASP A 73 -60.10 -29.15 47.18
CA ASP A 73 -60.85 -27.91 47.46
C ASP A 73 -60.20 -27.09 48.60
N ARG A 74 -59.65 -27.77 49.61
CA ARG A 74 -58.90 -27.12 50.70
C ARG A 74 -57.54 -26.57 50.24
N LEU A 75 -56.86 -27.28 49.33
CA LEU A 75 -55.60 -26.86 48.70
C LEU A 75 -55.81 -25.70 47.70
N GLU A 76 -57.01 -25.59 47.15
CA GLU A 76 -57.40 -24.46 46.33
C GLU A 76 -57.67 -23.23 47.20
N SER A 77 -58.51 -23.37 48.24
CA SER A 77 -58.87 -22.27 49.15
C SER A 77 -57.72 -21.76 50.01
N ASN A 78 -56.70 -22.58 50.29
CA ASN A 78 -55.50 -22.16 51.00
C ASN A 78 -54.42 -21.52 50.07
N GLY A 79 -54.69 -21.41 48.77
CA GLY A 79 -53.78 -20.81 47.79
C GLY A 79 -52.56 -21.66 47.41
N THR A 80 -52.43 -22.89 47.90
CA THR A 80 -51.27 -23.75 47.60
C THR A 80 -51.23 -24.18 46.14
N LEU A 81 -52.40 -24.47 45.53
CA LEU A 81 -52.46 -24.77 44.10
C LEU A 81 -52.16 -23.55 43.22
N GLN A 82 -52.47 -22.35 43.70
CA GLN A 82 -52.18 -21.11 42.98
C GLN A 82 -50.68 -20.83 42.94
N LYS A 83 -49.95 -21.17 44.02
CA LYS A 83 -48.48 -21.11 44.08
C LYS A 83 -47.76 -22.02 43.06
N CYS A 84 -48.43 -23.04 42.51
CA CYS A 84 -47.85 -23.86 41.44
C CYS A 84 -47.72 -23.10 40.11
N PHE A 85 -48.53 -22.05 39.92
CA PHE A 85 -48.57 -21.22 38.71
C PHE A 85 -47.91 -19.86 38.94
N GLU A 86 -47.83 -19.39 40.18
CA GLU A 86 -47.05 -18.20 40.52
C GLU A 86 -45.56 -18.45 40.36
N VAL A 87 -44.94 -17.62 39.51
CA VAL A 87 -43.49 -17.50 39.41
C VAL A 87 -43.00 -16.92 40.74
N SER A 88 -42.48 -17.78 41.61
CA SER A 88 -41.78 -17.38 42.85
C SER A 88 -40.82 -16.20 42.57
N GLU A 89 -40.68 -15.25 43.50
CA GLU A 89 -39.71 -14.13 43.38
C GLU A 89 -38.28 -14.62 43.06
N GLY A 90 -37.93 -15.86 43.43
CA GLY A 90 -36.69 -16.51 43.01
C GLY A 90 -36.57 -16.72 41.50
N LYS A 91 -37.65 -17.11 40.82
CA LYS A 91 -37.66 -17.28 39.35
C LYS A 91 -37.68 -15.96 38.58
N ALA A 92 -38.25 -14.89 39.14
CA ALA A 92 -38.16 -13.55 38.52
C ALA A 92 -36.70 -13.04 38.55
N SER A 93 -35.99 -13.32 39.63
CA SER A 93 -34.55 -13.07 39.75
C SER A 93 -33.74 -13.91 38.76
N ASP A 94 -34.11 -15.19 38.57
CA ASP A 94 -33.50 -16.08 37.58
C ASP A 94 -33.74 -15.59 36.15
N LEU A 95 -34.93 -15.05 35.83
CA LEU A 95 -35.23 -14.48 34.50
C LEU A 95 -34.42 -13.19 34.24
N SER A 96 -34.26 -12.32 35.24
CA SER A 96 -33.38 -11.15 35.14
C SER A 96 -31.90 -11.53 35.00
N LEU A 97 -31.47 -12.60 35.69
CA LEU A 97 -30.12 -13.13 35.59
C LEU A 97 -29.90 -13.81 34.24
N GLU A 98 -30.88 -14.53 33.72
CA GLU A 98 -30.85 -15.14 32.39
C GLU A 98 -30.75 -14.08 31.29
N ALA A 99 -31.49 -12.98 31.39
CA ALA A 99 -31.38 -11.83 30.49
C ALA A 99 -29.98 -11.19 30.53
N SER A 100 -29.44 -10.94 31.73
CA SER A 100 -28.09 -10.39 31.88
C SER A 100 -27.01 -11.34 31.35
N VAL A 101 -27.17 -12.65 31.55
CA VAL A 101 -26.28 -13.68 30.99
C VAL A 101 -26.37 -13.72 29.46
N ALA A 102 -27.55 -13.51 28.88
CA ALA A 102 -27.73 -13.42 27.43
C ALA A 102 -27.01 -12.20 26.85
N GLU A 103 -27.16 -11.02 27.47
CA GLU A 103 -26.44 -9.80 27.09
C GLU A 103 -24.93 -9.98 27.19
N MET A 104 -24.45 -10.60 28.28
CA MET A 104 -23.03 -10.88 28.46
C MET A 104 -22.49 -11.81 27.37
N LYS A 105 -23.24 -12.84 26.99
CA LYS A 105 -22.88 -13.73 25.88
C LYS A 105 -22.80 -12.97 24.55
N GLU A 106 -23.70 -12.03 24.30
CA GLU A 106 -23.66 -11.18 23.10
C GLU A 106 -22.45 -10.24 23.11
N TYR A 107 -22.11 -9.65 24.26
CA TYR A 107 -20.88 -8.86 24.38
C TYR A 107 -19.63 -9.71 24.17
N ILE A 108 -19.60 -10.94 24.69
CA ILE A 108 -18.46 -11.86 24.50
C ILE A 108 -18.28 -12.18 23.01
N THR A 109 -19.36 -12.45 22.26
CA THR A 109 -19.25 -12.72 20.82
C THR A 109 -18.83 -11.47 20.06
N LYS A 110 -19.36 -10.30 20.40
CA LYS A 110 -18.96 -9.01 19.81
C LYS A 110 -17.47 -8.71 20.03
N PHE A 111 -16.98 -8.82 21.27
CA PHE A 111 -15.57 -8.61 21.59
C PHE A 111 -14.66 -9.66 20.94
N SER A 112 -15.13 -10.90 20.81
CA SER A 112 -14.37 -11.94 20.12
C SER A 112 -14.18 -11.62 18.63
N LEU A 113 -15.23 -11.11 17.97
CA LEU A 113 -15.16 -10.66 16.57
C LEU A 113 -14.28 -9.42 16.41
N GLU A 114 -14.41 -8.45 17.32
CA GLU A 114 -13.56 -7.26 17.33
C GLU A 114 -12.08 -7.63 17.51
N ARG A 115 -11.75 -8.52 18.45
CA ARG A 115 -10.40 -9.04 18.63
C ARG A 115 -9.86 -9.68 17.35
N GLN A 116 -10.64 -10.54 16.70
CA GLN A 116 -10.23 -11.17 15.44
C GLN A 116 -9.96 -10.13 14.34
N THR A 117 -10.77 -9.08 14.27
CA THR A 117 -10.59 -7.98 13.32
C THR A 117 -9.29 -7.22 13.60
N TRP A 118 -9.00 -6.95 14.88
CA TRP A 118 -7.73 -6.33 15.29
C TRP A 118 -6.52 -7.22 14.99
N ASP A 119 -6.61 -8.52 15.25
CA ASP A 119 -5.54 -9.47 14.93
C ASP A 119 -5.25 -9.50 13.42
N GLN A 120 -6.30 -9.49 12.59
CA GLN A 120 -6.17 -9.43 11.13
C GLN A 120 -5.56 -8.11 10.66
N LEU A 121 -5.99 -6.99 11.24
CA LEU A 121 -5.46 -5.66 10.91
C LEU A 121 -3.98 -5.55 11.27
N LEU A 122 -3.59 -6.04 12.45
CA LEU A 122 -2.21 -6.06 12.89
C LEU A 122 -1.34 -6.89 11.95
N LEU A 123 -1.80 -8.10 11.59
CA LEU A 123 -1.08 -8.98 10.67
C LEU A 123 -0.98 -8.39 9.26
N HIS A 124 -2.01 -7.66 8.81
CA HIS A 124 -1.98 -6.93 7.55
C HIS A 124 -0.90 -5.86 7.55
N TYR A 125 -0.87 -4.99 8.56
CA TYR A 125 0.15 -3.94 8.65
C TYR A 125 1.56 -4.49 8.86
N GLN A 126 1.71 -5.58 9.61
CA GLN A 126 3.01 -6.24 9.76
C GLN A 126 3.52 -6.77 8.42
N LYS A 127 2.65 -7.44 7.65
CA LYS A 127 2.97 -7.94 6.32
C LYS A 127 3.27 -6.82 5.33
N GLU A 128 2.46 -5.75 5.34
CA GLU A 128 2.66 -4.58 4.48
C GLU A 128 3.99 -3.89 4.80
N ALA A 129 4.33 -3.75 6.09
CA ALA A 129 5.61 -3.19 6.50
C ALA A 129 6.79 -4.05 6.05
N GLU A 130 6.70 -5.38 6.20
CA GLU A 130 7.72 -6.31 5.71
C GLU A 130 7.83 -6.29 4.17
N GLU A 131 6.71 -6.20 3.46
CA GLU A 131 6.67 -6.06 2.01
C GLU A 131 7.35 -4.76 1.58
N ILE A 132 7.03 -3.62 2.19
CA ILE A 132 7.66 -2.33 1.89
C ILE A 132 9.17 -2.39 2.16
N LEU A 133 9.59 -3.01 3.27
CA LEU A 133 11.01 -3.15 3.61
C LEU A 133 11.75 -4.03 2.59
N SER A 134 11.14 -5.16 2.21
CA SER A 134 11.68 -6.07 1.20
C SER A 134 11.71 -5.43 -0.19
N ARG A 135 10.64 -4.73 -0.59
CA ARG A 135 10.52 -4.00 -1.85
C ARG A 135 11.57 -2.91 -1.93
N GLY A 136 11.73 -2.11 -0.88
CA GLY A 136 12.76 -1.08 -0.79
C GLY A 136 14.18 -1.64 -0.97
N SER A 137 14.47 -2.85 -0.48
CA SER A 137 15.76 -3.53 -0.68
C SER A 137 15.92 -4.14 -2.08
N THR A 138 14.85 -4.60 -2.74
CA THR A 138 14.91 -5.09 -4.12
C THR A 138 14.95 -3.96 -5.14
N GLU A 139 14.29 -2.84 -4.86
CA GLU A 139 14.22 -1.67 -5.74
C GLU A 139 15.54 -0.87 -5.68
N THR A 140 16.21 -0.79 -4.53
CA THR A 140 17.59 -0.25 -4.46
C THR A 140 18.62 -1.09 -5.21
N LYS A 141 18.32 -2.36 -5.53
CA LYS A 141 19.16 -3.21 -6.39
C LYS A 141 18.78 -3.16 -7.86
N MET A 142 17.57 -2.71 -8.22
CA MET A 142 17.07 -2.70 -9.61
C MET A 142 16.94 -1.30 -10.21
N THR A 143 17.04 -0.23 -9.42
CA THR A 143 16.89 1.14 -9.93
C THR A 143 18.26 1.80 -10.11
N GLU A 144 18.98 1.34 -11.13
CA GLU A 144 19.65 2.31 -12.02
C GLU A 144 18.50 3.15 -12.59
N VAL A 145 18.47 4.44 -12.21
CA VAL A 145 17.34 5.35 -12.42
C VAL A 145 16.96 5.41 -13.90
N GLU A 146 15.97 4.62 -14.28
CA GLU A 146 15.36 4.62 -15.61
C GLU A 146 14.68 6.00 -15.84
N PRO A 147 14.98 6.69 -16.95
CA PRO A 147 14.50 8.06 -17.23
C PRO A 147 12.97 8.23 -17.29
N THR A 148 12.20 7.14 -17.29
CA THR A 148 10.73 7.16 -17.35
C THR A 148 10.05 7.73 -16.10
N ALA A 149 10.77 7.94 -14.99
CA ALA A 149 10.23 8.51 -13.76
C ALA A 149 9.66 9.94 -13.89
N TYR A 150 9.94 10.64 -14.99
CA TYR A 150 9.54 12.04 -15.17
C TYR A 150 8.19 12.25 -15.88
N LEU A 151 7.54 11.19 -16.36
CA LEU A 151 6.32 11.30 -17.17
C LEU A 151 5.12 11.95 -16.46
N GLY A 152 5.10 11.97 -15.12
CA GLY A 152 4.06 12.62 -14.31
C GLY A 152 4.45 13.96 -13.69
N SER A 153 5.65 14.48 -13.98
CA SER A 153 6.12 15.75 -13.39
C SER A 153 5.38 16.95 -13.98
N SER A 154 5.05 17.93 -13.14
CA SER A 154 4.55 19.24 -13.60
C SER A 154 5.53 19.98 -14.52
N GLN A 155 6.79 19.54 -14.56
CA GLN A 155 7.85 20.08 -15.41
C GLN A 155 8.23 19.16 -16.57
N ASN A 156 7.43 18.13 -16.86
CA ASN A 156 7.71 17.15 -17.93
C ASN A 156 7.98 17.83 -19.28
N GLU A 157 7.27 18.92 -19.61
CA GLU A 157 7.52 19.70 -20.83
C GLU A 157 8.93 20.30 -20.87
N VAL A 158 9.41 20.85 -19.75
CA VAL A 158 10.76 21.42 -19.63
C VAL A 158 11.83 20.32 -19.72
N LEU A 159 11.58 19.18 -19.07
CA LEU A 159 12.53 18.05 -19.05
C LEU A 159 12.65 17.39 -20.43
N ASN A 160 11.56 17.30 -21.18
CA ASN A 160 11.56 16.79 -22.56
C ASN A 160 12.15 17.79 -23.57
N THR A 161 12.19 19.08 -23.22
CA THR A 161 12.79 20.13 -24.06
C THR A 161 14.30 20.31 -23.77
N LYS A 162 14.99 19.26 -23.31
CA LYS A 162 16.43 19.33 -23.05
C LYS A 162 17.20 19.36 -24.38
N PRO A 163 17.94 20.43 -24.69
CA PRO A 163 18.76 20.48 -25.90
C PRO A 163 19.96 19.55 -25.79
N ASP A 164 20.43 19.06 -26.95
CA ASP A 164 21.62 18.21 -27.03
C ASP A 164 22.90 19.07 -26.96
N TYR A 165 23.38 19.26 -25.73
CA TYR A 165 24.63 19.99 -25.46
C TYR A 165 25.87 19.30 -26.07
N GLN A 166 25.86 17.98 -26.23
CA GLN A 166 26.99 17.26 -26.81
C GLN A 166 27.13 17.58 -28.29
N LYS A 167 26.02 17.63 -29.02
CA LYS A 167 26.01 18.09 -30.41
C LYS A 167 26.47 19.54 -30.55
N ILE A 168 26.11 20.41 -29.61
CA ILE A 168 26.60 21.80 -29.57
C ILE A 168 28.12 21.83 -29.39
N LEU A 169 28.68 21.08 -28.44
CA LEU A 169 30.12 20.99 -28.23
C LEU A 169 30.87 20.45 -29.47
N GLN A 170 30.34 19.40 -30.10
CA GLN A 170 30.90 18.87 -31.35
C GLN A 170 30.85 19.90 -32.48
N SER A 171 29.79 20.71 -32.54
CA SER A 171 29.69 21.79 -33.52
C SER A 171 30.75 22.87 -33.30
N GLN A 172 31.08 23.19 -32.04
CA GLN A 172 32.14 24.12 -31.69
C GLN A 172 33.53 23.58 -32.08
N ASN A 173 33.79 22.28 -31.88
CA ASN A 173 35.04 21.68 -32.34
C ASN A 173 35.25 21.86 -33.85
N LYS A 174 34.20 21.62 -34.65
CA LYS A 174 34.25 21.82 -36.10
C LYS A 174 34.50 23.27 -36.49
N VAL A 175 34.03 24.23 -35.69
CA VAL A 175 34.31 25.65 -35.89
C VAL A 175 35.79 25.95 -35.62
N PHE A 176 36.39 25.34 -34.60
CA PHE A 176 37.83 25.45 -34.35
C PHE A 176 38.65 24.85 -35.50
N ASP A 177 38.28 23.66 -35.98
CA ASP A 177 38.96 23.03 -37.14
C ASP A 177 38.89 23.93 -38.39
N CYS A 178 37.75 24.59 -38.62
CA CYS A 178 37.59 25.55 -39.71
C CYS A 178 38.47 26.80 -39.53
N MET A 179 38.50 27.36 -38.31
CA MET A 179 39.33 28.53 -37.99
C MET A 179 40.82 28.23 -38.18
N GLU A 180 41.29 27.05 -37.77
CA GLU A 180 42.66 26.60 -37.98
C GLU A 180 43.03 26.59 -39.47
N LEU A 181 42.17 25.99 -40.31
CA LEU A 181 42.33 25.96 -41.76
C LEU A 181 42.44 27.36 -42.38
N VAL A 182 41.61 28.30 -41.93
CA VAL A 182 41.65 29.70 -42.40
C VAL A 182 42.95 30.39 -41.97
N MET A 183 43.43 30.14 -40.75
CA MET A 183 44.71 30.70 -40.29
C MET A 183 45.90 30.13 -41.07
N ASP A 184 45.89 28.82 -41.37
CA ASP A 184 46.93 28.17 -42.16
C ASP A 184 46.97 28.70 -43.61
N GLU A 185 45.80 28.86 -44.24
CA GLU A 185 45.69 29.45 -45.59
C GLU A 185 46.18 30.90 -45.60
N LEU A 186 45.80 31.69 -44.59
CA LEU A 186 46.26 33.07 -44.45
C LEU A 186 47.79 33.11 -44.26
N GLN A 187 48.34 32.27 -43.39
CA GLN A 187 49.78 32.19 -43.16
C GLN A 187 50.53 31.77 -44.44
N GLY A 188 50.00 30.79 -45.18
CA GLY A 188 50.55 30.34 -46.46
C GLY A 188 50.56 31.47 -47.50
N SER A 189 49.45 32.19 -47.63
CA SER A 189 49.32 33.34 -48.51
C SER A 189 50.32 34.46 -48.19
N VAL A 190 50.53 34.75 -46.90
CA VAL A 190 51.52 35.74 -46.44
C VAL A 190 52.95 35.30 -46.78
N LYS A 191 53.30 34.03 -46.57
CA LYS A 191 54.62 33.50 -46.93
C LYS A 191 54.86 33.58 -48.44
N GLN A 192 53.86 33.25 -49.26
CA GLN A 192 53.95 33.35 -50.70
C GLN A 192 54.18 34.80 -51.15
N LEU A 193 53.45 35.74 -50.55
CA LEU A 193 53.65 37.17 -50.81
C LEU A 193 55.06 37.63 -50.40
N HIS A 194 55.56 37.17 -49.26
CA HIS A 194 56.91 37.51 -48.79
C HIS A 194 57.99 36.98 -49.74
N ALA A 195 57.88 35.72 -50.20
CA ALA A 195 58.79 35.15 -51.18
C ALA A 195 58.77 35.93 -52.51
N PHE A 196 57.60 36.35 -52.98
CA PHE A 196 57.48 37.21 -54.16
C PHE A 196 58.13 38.58 -53.96
N MET A 197 57.97 39.18 -52.77
CA MET A 197 58.64 40.44 -52.41
C MET A 197 60.16 40.30 -52.37
N ASP A 198 60.68 39.22 -51.81
CA ASP A 198 62.11 38.91 -51.74
C ASP A 198 62.70 38.67 -53.15
N GLU A 199 62.01 37.92 -53.99
CA GLU A 199 62.43 37.69 -55.37
C GLU A 199 62.43 39.00 -56.18
N SER A 200 61.39 39.82 -56.02
CA SER A 200 61.28 41.13 -56.65
C SER A 200 62.42 42.06 -56.22
N THR A 201 62.67 42.19 -54.90
CA THR A 201 63.76 43.01 -54.37
C THR A 201 65.12 42.50 -54.83
N GLN A 202 65.35 41.19 -54.84
CA GLN A 202 66.60 40.61 -55.35
C GLN A 202 66.77 40.88 -56.87
N CYS A 203 65.70 40.77 -57.66
CA CYS A 203 65.71 41.09 -59.08
C CYS A 203 66.06 42.56 -59.33
N PHE A 204 65.38 43.48 -58.63
CA PHE A 204 65.66 44.90 -58.70
C PHE A 204 67.10 45.23 -58.27
N GLN A 205 67.61 44.56 -57.22
CA GLN A 205 68.99 44.74 -56.77
C GLN A 205 70.00 44.24 -57.81
N LYS A 206 69.77 43.08 -58.44
CA LYS A 206 70.61 42.55 -59.53
C LYS A 206 70.64 43.52 -60.72
N MET A 207 69.47 44.01 -61.15
CA MET A 207 69.35 44.99 -62.23
C MET A 207 70.07 46.30 -61.88
N SER A 208 69.88 46.81 -60.66
CA SER A 208 70.56 48.00 -60.15
C SER A 208 72.09 47.85 -60.15
N VAL A 209 72.61 46.71 -59.67
CA VAL A 209 74.06 46.40 -59.70
C VAL A 209 74.58 46.26 -61.13
N GLN A 210 73.84 45.63 -62.04
CA GLN A 210 74.25 45.54 -63.45
C GLN A 210 74.29 46.90 -64.15
N LEU A 211 73.29 47.76 -63.90
CA LEU A 211 73.25 49.13 -64.39
C LEU A 211 74.41 49.95 -63.81
N SER A 212 74.66 49.83 -62.51
CA SER A 212 75.79 50.47 -61.84
C SER A 212 77.13 50.00 -62.43
N LYS A 213 77.32 48.68 -62.64
CA LYS A 213 78.52 48.14 -63.30
C LYS A 213 78.70 48.65 -64.71
N ARG A 214 77.64 48.69 -65.53
CA ARG A 214 77.69 49.24 -66.90
C ARG A 214 78.01 50.73 -66.90
N SER A 215 77.40 51.50 -66.00
CA SER A 215 77.69 52.93 -65.84
C SER A 215 79.13 53.16 -65.37
N ALA A 216 79.60 52.42 -64.37
CA ALA A 216 80.95 52.51 -63.83
C ALA A 216 82.02 52.05 -64.83
N GLN A 217 81.79 50.95 -65.57
CA GLN A 217 82.68 50.51 -66.66
C GLN A 217 82.71 51.53 -67.80
N GLN A 218 81.56 52.09 -68.21
CA GLN A 218 81.56 53.19 -69.18
C GLN A 218 82.35 54.40 -68.67
N LEU A 219 82.23 54.73 -67.39
CA LEU A 219 82.97 55.83 -66.77
C LEU A 219 84.48 55.52 -66.70
N ASP A 220 84.90 54.29 -66.38
CA ASP A 220 86.33 53.90 -66.35
C ASP A 220 86.98 53.87 -67.73
N SER A 221 86.22 53.58 -68.80
CA SER A 221 86.71 53.67 -70.18
C SER A 221 86.59 55.07 -70.81
N SER A 222 85.92 56.02 -70.14
CA SER A 222 85.66 57.35 -70.67
C SER A 222 86.83 58.32 -70.41
N PRO A 223 87.31 59.09 -71.42
CA PRO A 223 88.36 60.09 -71.26
C PRO A 223 88.08 61.12 -70.15
N ALA A 224 86.81 61.38 -69.82
CA ALA A 224 86.39 62.32 -68.79
C ALA A 224 86.84 61.92 -67.36
N ARG A 225 87.05 60.64 -67.09
CA ARG A 225 87.47 60.19 -65.74
C ARG A 225 88.96 60.41 -65.46
N LYS A 226 89.79 60.55 -66.51
CA LYS A 226 91.19 61.02 -66.34
C LYS A 226 91.23 62.45 -65.80
N LEU A 227 90.24 63.29 -66.12
CA LEU A 227 90.12 64.64 -65.58
C LEU A 227 89.71 64.64 -64.11
N LEU A 228 88.79 63.75 -63.70
CA LEU A 228 88.37 63.64 -62.30
C LEU A 228 89.43 62.97 -61.40
N LYS A 229 90.21 62.00 -61.90
CA LYS A 229 91.34 61.43 -61.13
C LYS A 229 92.46 62.44 -60.87
N LEU A 230 92.72 63.35 -61.81
CA LEU A 230 93.65 64.48 -61.59
C LEU A 230 93.17 65.44 -60.50
N GLN A 231 91.85 65.56 -60.30
CA GLN A 231 91.30 66.39 -59.22
C GLN A 231 91.44 65.73 -57.84
N LEU A 232 91.47 64.40 -57.74
CA LEU A 232 91.65 63.70 -56.46
C LEU A 232 93.13 63.56 -56.03
N GLN A 233 94.06 63.67 -56.97
CA GLN A 233 95.51 63.61 -56.69
C GLN A 233 96.07 64.97 -56.22
N ASN A 234 95.27 66.03 -56.31
CA ASN A 234 95.57 67.37 -55.80
C ASN A 234 94.86 67.66 -54.46
N LEU A 235 95.03 66.79 -53.48
CA LEU A 235 94.79 67.15 -52.09
C LEU A 235 95.95 66.64 -51.21
N PRO A 236 96.75 67.53 -50.59
CA PRO A 236 97.82 67.11 -49.70
C PRO A 236 97.23 66.43 -48.46
N THR A 237 97.81 65.29 -48.07
CA THR A 237 97.82 64.84 -46.68
C THR A 237 98.38 65.94 -45.80
N ALA A 238 97.50 66.60 -45.03
CA ALA A 238 97.87 67.44 -43.91
C ALA A 238 97.23 66.87 -42.63
N HIS A 239 98.11 66.44 -41.74
CA HIS A 239 97.93 66.28 -40.29
C HIS A 239 96.91 67.26 -39.68
N CYS A 240 95.98 66.79 -38.83
CA CYS A 240 95.90 67.20 -37.41
C CYS A 240 94.77 66.47 -36.66
N SER A 241 95.18 65.67 -35.67
CA SER A 241 94.65 65.54 -34.29
C SER A 241 93.15 65.54 -33.96
N LYS A 242 92.76 64.43 -33.30
CA LYS A 242 91.95 64.33 -32.07
C LYS A 242 90.55 65.00 -32.06
N SER A 243 89.52 64.18 -31.80
CA SER A 243 88.89 64.06 -30.46
C SER A 243 87.36 63.88 -30.53
N CYS A 244 86.90 63.00 -29.63
CA CYS A 244 85.60 62.97 -28.92
C CYS A 244 84.52 61.96 -29.35
N GLN A 245 84.35 61.02 -28.40
CA GLN A 245 83.17 60.24 -27.97
C GLN A 245 82.67 59.09 -28.85
#